data_AF-A0A2A9FUF6-F1
#
_entry.id   AF-A0A2A9FUF6-F1
#
_cell.length_a   1.000
_cell.length_b   1.000
_cell.length_c   1.000
_cell.angle_alpha   90.00
_cell.angle_beta   90.00
_cell.angle_gamma   90.00
#
_symmetry.space_group_name_H-M   'P 1'
#
loop_
_entity.id
_entity.type
_entity.pdbx_description
1 polymer ?
#
loop_
_entity_poly.entity_id
_entity_poly.type
_entity_poly.pdbx_seq_one_letter_code
_entity_poly.pdbx_strand_id
1 'polypeptide(L)'
;MRLVSIESFIKIIFERDEKPPAPSTIRRHCSQFNTDGSHKIPGAYKIGKAWKIDMDTYVPEIERRMVARTDVSLEDRTFIEQFSQRMS
;
A
#
# COMPACT_ATOMS: atom_id res chain seq x y z
N MET A 1 14.29 7.34 -8.29
CA MET A 1 13.18 6.76 -9.08
C MET A 1 13.56 5.35 -9.47
N ARG A 2 12.93 4.35 -8.86
CA ARG A 2 13.17 2.92 -9.07
C ARG A 2 11.95 2.30 -9.74
N LEU A 3 12.02 2.20 -11.06
CA LEU A 3 10.90 1.81 -11.90
C LEU A 3 10.85 0.29 -12.08
N VAL A 4 9.75 -0.33 -11.64
CA VAL A 4 9.55 -1.78 -11.76
C VAL A 4 8.37 -2.12 -12.65
N SER A 5 8.39 -3.32 -13.25
CA SER A 5 7.22 -3.89 -13.92
C SER A 5 6.15 -4.30 -12.90
N ILE A 6 4.93 -4.55 -13.36
CA ILE A 6 3.86 -5.12 -12.51
C ILE A 6 4.30 -6.45 -11.89
N GLU A 7 4.99 -7.32 -12.65
CA GLU A 7 5.45 -8.61 -12.14
C GLU A 7 6.50 -8.46 -11.05
N SER A 8 7.49 -7.59 -11.25
CA SER A 8 8.50 -7.29 -10.23
C SER A 8 7.88 -6.64 -9.01
N PHE A 9 6.93 -5.73 -9.20
CA PHE A 9 6.17 -5.13 -8.10
C PHE A 9 5.45 -6.20 -7.27
N ILE A 10 4.78 -7.15 -7.92
CA ILE A 10 4.09 -8.24 -7.21
C ILE A 10 5.08 -9.05 -6.38
N LYS A 11 6.20 -9.44 -6.98
CA LYS A 11 7.24 -10.23 -6.29
C LYS A 11 7.84 -9.48 -5.09
N ILE A 12 8.02 -8.17 -5.19
CA ILE A 12 8.64 -7.36 -4.12
C ILE A 12 7.64 -7.11 -2.98
N ILE A 13 6.40 -6.71 -3.31
CA ILE A 13 5.42 -6.26 -2.30
C ILE A 13 4.66 -7.43 -1.68
N PHE A 14 4.37 -8.47 -2.46
CA PHE A 14 3.56 -9.61 -2.02
C PHE A 14 4.41 -10.89 -1.94
N GLU A 15 5.73 -10.76 -1.68
CA GLU A 15 6.66 -11.89 -1.60
C GLU A 15 6.20 -12.96 -0.59
N ARG A 16 5.61 -12.50 0.53
CA ARG A 16 5.17 -13.34 1.65
C ARG A 16 3.72 -13.79 1.53
N ASP A 17 3.00 -13.34 0.52
CA ASP A 17 1.60 -13.72 0.33
C ASP A 17 1.54 -15.09 -0.33
N GLU A 18 0.84 -16.05 0.28
CA GLU A 18 0.63 -17.39 -0.32
C GLU A 18 -0.12 -17.32 -1.65
N LYS A 19 -0.95 -16.29 -1.84
CA LYS A 19 -1.76 -16.07 -3.03
C LYS A 19 -1.69 -14.59 -3.44
N PRO A 20 -0.59 -14.16 -4.09
CA PRO A 20 -0.44 -12.78 -4.50
C PRO A 20 -1.49 -12.41 -5.56
N PRO A 21 -1.86 -11.12 -5.67
CA PRO A 21 -2.81 -10.67 -6.66
C PRO A 21 -2.32 -10.91 -8.09
N ALA A 22 -3.25 -11.27 -8.98
CA ALA A 22 -2.94 -11.45 -10.39
C ALA A 22 -2.41 -10.14 -11.03
N PRO A 23 -1.49 -10.21 -12.00
CA PRO A 23 -1.01 -9.02 -12.73
C PRO A 23 -2.10 -8.16 -13.36
N SER A 24 -3.22 -8.77 -13.78
CA SER A 24 -4.39 -8.07 -14.31
C SER A 24 -5.09 -7.21 -13.25
N THR A 25 -5.16 -7.68 -12.00
CA THR A 25 -5.70 -6.94 -10.86
C THR A 25 -4.86 -5.72 -10.56
N ILE A 26 -3.53 -5.89 -10.48
CA ILE A 26 -2.61 -4.76 -10.28
C ILE A 26 -2.72 -3.76 -11.42
N ARG A 27 -2.74 -4.23 -12.68
CA ARG A 27 -2.94 -3.36 -13.85
C ARG A 27 -4.21 -2.54 -13.77
N ARG A 28 -5.33 -3.14 -13.35
CA ARG A 28 -6.60 -2.43 -13.15
C ARG A 28 -6.48 -1.36 -12.07
N HIS A 29 -5.77 -1.63 -10.98
CA HIS A 29 -5.57 -0.66 -9.91
C HIS A 29 -4.63 0.48 -10.30
N CYS A 30 -3.66 0.26 -11.18
CA CYS A 30 -2.80 1.34 -11.70
C CYS A 30 -3.62 2.46 -12.40
N SER A 31 -4.75 2.11 -13.02
CA SER A 31 -5.63 3.10 -13.69
C SER A 31 -6.74 3.64 -12.78
N GLN A 32 -6.80 3.24 -11.52
CA GLN A 32 -7.86 3.63 -10.59
C GLN A 32 -7.39 4.67 -9.58
N PHE A 33 -8.35 5.43 -9.09
CA PHE A 33 -8.19 6.44 -8.07
C PHE A 33 -9.08 6.09 -6.87
N ASN A 34 -8.65 6.51 -5.69
CA ASN A 34 -9.44 6.49 -4.47
C ASN A 34 -10.47 7.64 -4.48
N THR A 35 -11.36 7.66 -3.49
CA THR A 35 -12.42 8.69 -3.36
C THR A 35 -11.87 10.10 -3.12
N ASP A 36 -10.68 10.20 -2.53
CA ASP A 36 -9.95 11.46 -2.30
C ASP A 36 -9.18 11.94 -3.55
N GLY A 37 -9.34 11.26 -4.70
CA GLY A 37 -8.64 11.56 -5.94
C GLY A 37 -7.19 11.06 -5.98
N SER A 38 -6.68 10.44 -4.92
CA SER A 38 -5.33 9.87 -4.91
C SER A 38 -5.26 8.58 -5.73
N HIS A 39 -4.11 8.27 -6.32
CA HIS A 39 -3.93 7.02 -7.04
C HIS A 39 -4.09 5.81 -6.11
N LYS A 40 -4.79 4.78 -6.59
CA LYS A 40 -4.95 3.52 -5.84
C LYS A 40 -3.61 2.79 -5.68
N ILE A 41 -2.77 2.81 -6.71
CA ILE A 41 -1.35 2.41 -6.63
C ILE A 41 -0.50 3.68 -6.82
N PRO A 42 0.11 4.23 -5.76
CA PRO A 42 1.00 5.37 -5.87
C PRO A 42 2.21 5.07 -6.75
N GLY A 43 2.71 6.08 -7.47
CA GLY A 43 3.85 5.92 -8.38
C GLY A 43 3.55 5.08 -9.62
N ALA A 44 2.29 4.67 -9.86
CA ALA A 44 1.90 4.01 -11.10
C ALA A 44 1.85 5.00 -12.25
N TYR A 45 2.57 4.70 -13.33
CA TYR A 45 2.57 5.50 -14.55
C TYR A 45 2.75 4.60 -15.78
N LYS A 46 2.37 5.13 -16.94
CA LYS A 46 2.31 4.38 -18.19
C LYS A 46 3.45 4.80 -19.12
N ILE A 47 4.31 3.84 -19.51
CA ILE A 47 5.32 4.00 -20.57
C ILE A 47 4.81 3.28 -21.82
N GLY A 48 4.34 4.05 -22.80
CA GLY A 48 3.72 3.52 -24.01
C GLY A 48 2.51 2.65 -23.68
N LYS A 49 2.60 1.34 -23.92
CA LYS A 49 1.53 0.37 -23.61
C LYS A 49 1.71 -0.33 -22.25
N ALA A 50 2.87 -0.16 -21.60
CA ALA A 50 3.20 -0.85 -20.35
C ALA A 50 2.99 0.04 -19.13
N TRP A 51 2.51 -0.56 -18.05
CA TRP A 51 2.50 0.09 -16.74
C TRP A 51 3.80 -0.19 -16.01
N LYS A 52 4.28 0.83 -15.30
CA LYS A 52 5.44 0.79 -14.43
C LYS A 52 5.06 1.43 -13.10
N ILE A 53 5.74 1.02 -12.04
CA ILE A 53 5.51 1.53 -10.69
C ILE A 53 6.84 2.04 -10.16
N ASP A 54 6.88 3.30 -9.74
CA ASP A 54 8.04 3.86 -9.06
C ASP A 54 8.02 3.48 -7.58
N MET A 55 8.94 2.61 -7.16
CA MET A 55 9.05 2.14 -5.79
C MET A 55 9.45 3.24 -4.80
N ASP A 56 10.16 4.26 -5.28
CA ASP A 56 10.57 5.39 -4.43
C ASP A 56 9.40 6.33 -4.13
N THR A 57 8.35 6.29 -4.95
CA THR A 57 7.07 6.96 -4.69
C THR A 57 6.12 6.04 -3.92
N TYR A 58 6.05 4.75 -4.30
CA TYR A 58 5.12 3.79 -3.73
C TYR A 58 5.35 3.56 -2.24
N VAL A 59 6.58 3.24 -1.83
CA VAL A 59 6.87 2.82 -0.45
C VAL A 59 6.56 3.93 0.56
N PRO A 60 7.08 5.17 0.40
CA PRO A 60 6.83 6.22 1.39
C PRO A 60 5.35 6.63 1.47
N GLU A 61 4.64 6.61 0.34
CA GLU A 61 3.22 6.98 0.31
C GLU A 61 2.33 5.91 0.95
N ILE A 62 2.64 4.62 0.75
CA ILE A 62 1.92 3.54 1.45
C ILE A 62 2.23 3.55 2.94
N GLU A 63 3.47 3.78 3.36
CA GLU A 63 3.83 3.96 4.77
C GLU A 63 3.05 5.13 5.39
N ARG A 64 3.00 6.29 4.71
CA ARG A 64 2.19 7.44 5.14
C ARG A 64 0.72 7.07 5.28
N ARG A 65 0.14 6.36 4.32
CA ARG A 65 -1.27 5.92 4.36
C ARG A 65 -1.53 4.93 5.49
N MET A 66 -0.59 4.03 5.78
CA MET A 66 -0.68 3.10 6.90
C MET A 66 -0.65 3.84 8.25
N VAL A 67 0.22 4.86 8.39
CA VAL A 67 0.26 5.71 9.59
C VAL A 67 -1.00 6.57 9.71
N ALA A 68 -1.50 7.12 8.60
CA ALA A 68 -2.73 7.93 8.57
C ALA A 68 -4.00 7.09 8.79
N ARG A 69 -3.95 5.77 8.55
CA ARG A 69 -4.94 4.80 9.02
C ARG A 69 -4.77 4.57 10.51
N THR A 70 -4.99 5.62 11.30
CA THR A 70 -5.38 5.48 12.70
C THR A 70 -6.84 4.98 12.78
N ASP A 71 -7.08 3.78 12.26
CA ASP A 71 -8.22 2.93 12.64
C ASP A 71 -7.79 2.02 13.81
N VAL A 72 -6.84 2.46 14.64
CA VAL A 72 -6.88 2.05 16.04
C VAL A 72 -8.11 2.76 16.57
N SER A 73 -9.20 2.01 16.81
CA SER A 73 -10.37 2.63 17.41
C SER A 73 -9.91 3.33 18.70
N LEU A 74 -10.50 4.46 19.05
CA LEU A 74 -10.23 5.09 20.35
C LEU A 74 -10.37 4.07 21.49
N GLU A 75 -11.26 3.07 21.34
CA GLU A 75 -11.40 1.93 22.25
C GLU A 75 -10.14 1.06 22.32
N ASP A 76 -9.54 0.69 21.19
CA ASP A 76 -8.30 -0.12 21.16
C ASP A 76 -7.12 0.62 21.79
N ARG A 77 -7.03 1.95 21.56
CA ARG A 77 -6.00 2.79 22.17
C ARG A 77 -6.17 2.88 23.69
N THR A 78 -7.42 3.07 24.14
CA THR A 78 -7.77 3.13 25.57
C THR A 78 -7.53 1.78 26.24
N PHE A 79 -7.82 0.67 25.56
CA PHE A 79 -7.56 -0.68 26.05
C PHE A 79 -6.06 -0.94 26.25
N ILE A 80 -5.22 -0.58 25.29
CA ILE A 80 -3.75 -0.75 25.39
C ILE A 80 -3.18 0.10 26.54
N GLU A 81 -3.64 1.33 26.71
CA GLU A 81 -3.20 2.21 27.80
C GLU A 81 -3.61 1.65 29.18
N GLN A 82 -4.86 1.19 29.32
CA GLN A 82 -5.34 0.59 30.57
C GLN A 82 -4.66 -0.75 30.89
N PHE A 83 -4.40 -1.58 29.88
CA PHE A 83 -3.70 -2.86 30.06
C PHE A 83 -2.25 -2.64 30.50
N SER A 84 -1.56 -1.67 29.92
CA SER A 84 -0.18 -1.35 30.29
C SER A 84 -0.05 -0.78 31.71
N GLN A 85 -1.05 -0.04 32.20
CA GLN A 85 -1.08 0.46 33.58
C GLN A 85 -1.35 -0.63 34.62
N ARG A 86 -2.00 -1.74 34.22
CA ARG A 86 -2.42 -2.83 35.11
C ARG A 86 -1.34 -3.91 35.31
N MET A 87 -0.30 -3.87 34.47
CA MET A 87 0.87 -4.75 34.49
C MET A 87 2.12 -4.07 35.10
N SER A 88 2.00 -2.81 35.51
CA SER A 88 2.96 -2.07 36.35
C SER A 88 2.55 -2.14 37.81
#